data_AF-A0A7W6ADC3-F1
#
_entry.id   AF-A0A7W6ADC3-F1
#
_cell.length_a   1.000
_cell.length_b   1.000
_cell.length_c   1.000
_cell.angle_alpha   90.00
_cell.angle_beta   90.00
_cell.angle_gamma   90.00
#
_symmetry.space_group_name_H-M   'P 1'
#
loop_
_entity.id
_entity.type
_entity.pdbx_description
1 polymer ?
#
loop_
_entity_poly.entity_id
_entity_poly.type
_entity_poly.pdbx_seq_one_letter_code
_entity_poly.pdbx_strand_id
1 'polypeptide(L)'
;MSTALQDPPGEQPKRSRSKPHDPASLAEVRRLIETSALSYRAIARITGVPRTTISRHVLDGGWIRPQGGDVPPLSAEAERRARRGLLAERVLRAAEDLVRRVELDPSATPAAFTRAVRILALVQRLDRPGMPRSRVSRPRRVRVSVGK
;
A
#
# COMPACT_ATOMS: atom_id res chain seq x y z
N MET A 1 -0.70 -47.21 -23.31
CA MET A 1 -1.38 -45.92 -23.56
C MET A 1 -2.21 -45.60 -22.33
N SER A 2 -1.66 -44.82 -21.40
CA SER A 2 -2.30 -44.51 -20.11
C SER A 2 -3.00 -43.17 -20.21
N THR A 3 -4.33 -43.19 -20.17
CA THR A 3 -5.18 -42.00 -20.15
C THR A 3 -5.26 -41.52 -18.71
N ALA A 4 -4.58 -40.41 -18.41
CA ALA A 4 -4.64 -39.75 -17.11
C ALA A 4 -6.04 -39.15 -16.91
N LEU A 5 -6.67 -39.58 -15.83
CA LEU A 5 -7.93 -39.08 -15.29
C LEU A 5 -7.73 -37.60 -14.92
N GLN A 6 -8.50 -36.72 -15.55
CA GLN A 6 -8.43 -35.27 -15.36
C GLN A 6 -9.42 -34.88 -14.26
N ASP A 7 -8.92 -34.51 -13.09
CA ASP A 7 -9.73 -33.99 -11.99
C ASP A 7 -10.42 -32.66 -12.42
N PRO A 8 -11.72 -32.46 -12.13
CA PRO A 8 -12.37 -31.18 -12.42
C PRO A 8 -11.88 -30.09 -11.45
N PRO A 9 -11.73 -28.83 -11.92
CA PRO A 9 -11.30 -27.73 -11.07
C PRO A 9 -12.34 -27.46 -9.98
N GLY A 10 -11.86 -27.45 -8.74
CA GLY A 10 -12.64 -27.21 -7.53
C GLY A 10 -13.55 -25.99 -7.66
N GLU A 11 -14.84 -26.25 -7.55
CA GLU A 11 -15.90 -25.26 -7.56
C GLU A 11 -15.74 -24.35 -6.33
N GLN A 12 -15.22 -23.14 -6.53
CA GLN A 12 -15.11 -22.16 -5.45
C GLN A 12 -16.52 -21.82 -4.94
N PRO A 13 -16.77 -21.81 -3.62
CA PRO A 13 -18.08 -21.51 -3.08
C PRO A 13 -18.48 -20.09 -3.48
N LYS A 14 -19.51 -20.00 -4.33
CA LYS A 14 -20.17 -18.74 -4.70
C LYS A 14 -20.59 -18.05 -3.39
N ARG A 15 -19.97 -16.90 -3.09
CA ARG A 15 -20.33 -16.05 -1.95
C ARG A 15 -21.84 -15.84 -2.01
N SER A 16 -22.56 -16.41 -1.05
CA SER A 16 -24.00 -16.23 -0.94
C SER A 16 -24.28 -14.73 -0.87
N ARG A 17 -25.06 -14.22 -1.82
CA ARG A 17 -25.52 -12.83 -1.81
C ARG A 17 -26.33 -12.68 -0.52
N SER A 18 -25.78 -11.96 0.45
CA SER A 18 -26.47 -11.64 1.70
C SER A 18 -27.80 -11.00 1.34
N LYS A 19 -28.89 -11.49 1.94
CA LYS A 19 -30.24 -10.96 1.76
C LYS A 19 -30.21 -9.43 1.90
N PRO A 20 -30.95 -8.68 1.06
CA PRO A 20 -31.11 -7.24 1.24
C PRO A 20 -31.55 -6.95 2.68
N HIS A 21 -30.95 -5.94 3.30
CA HIS A 21 -31.35 -5.51 4.64
C HIS A 21 -32.79 -5.00 4.62
N ASP A 22 -33.51 -5.25 5.71
CA ASP A 22 -34.87 -4.78 5.90
C ASP A 22 -34.97 -3.25 5.66
N PRO A 23 -35.89 -2.79 4.79
CA PRO A 23 -36.01 -1.37 4.44
C PRO A 23 -36.33 -0.48 5.64
N ALA A 24 -37.05 -0.98 6.64
CA ALA A 24 -37.36 -0.20 7.84
C ALA A 24 -36.09 0.08 8.66
N SER A 25 -35.21 -0.92 8.78
CA SER A 25 -33.90 -0.76 9.42
C SER A 25 -33.00 0.27 8.71
N LEU A 26 -33.03 0.32 7.37
CA LEU A 26 -32.28 1.32 6.60
C LEU A 26 -32.88 2.73 6.73
N ALA A 27 -34.20 2.86 6.81
CA ALA A 27 -34.86 4.14 7.06
C ALA A 27 -34.47 4.71 8.44
N GLU A 28 -34.40 3.86 9.46
CA GLU A 28 -33.95 4.29 10.79
C GLU A 28 -32.46 4.67 10.81
N VAL A 29 -31.60 3.92 10.10
CA VAL A 29 -30.19 4.30 9.90
C VAL A 29 -30.11 5.69 9.26
N ARG A 30 -30.88 5.94 8.19
CA ARG A 30 -30.89 7.23 7.50
C ARG A 30 -31.29 8.35 8.45
N ARG A 31 -32.39 8.18 9.18
CA ARG A 31 -32.87 9.15 10.18
C ARG A 31 -31.77 9.46 11.21
N LEU A 32 -31.11 8.45 11.76
CA LEU A 32 -30.02 8.65 12.72
C LEU A 32 -28.81 9.38 12.12
N ILE A 33 -28.50 9.17 10.85
CA ILE A 33 -27.39 9.84 10.17
C ILE A 33 -27.72 11.32 9.92
N GLU A 34 -28.91 11.61 9.43
CA GLU A 34 -29.33 12.97 9.07
C GLU A 34 -29.67 13.82 10.31
N THR A 35 -29.95 13.21 11.47
CA THR A 35 -30.37 13.94 12.69
C THR A 35 -29.36 13.90 13.84
N SER A 36 -28.30 13.06 13.77
CA SER A 36 -27.38 12.89 14.90
C SER A 36 -25.90 12.89 14.51
N ALA A 37 -25.04 13.18 15.50
CA ALA A 37 -23.59 13.06 15.41
C ALA A 37 -23.06 11.64 15.73
N LEU A 38 -23.94 10.63 15.85
CA LEU A 38 -23.53 9.29 16.29
C LEU A 38 -22.58 8.63 15.29
N SER A 39 -21.47 8.07 15.75
CA SER A 39 -20.58 7.27 14.89
C SER A 39 -21.30 6.07 14.25
N TYR A 40 -20.82 5.58 13.09
CA TYR A 40 -21.40 4.39 12.47
C TYR A 40 -21.38 3.15 13.36
N ARG A 41 -20.44 3.07 14.32
CA ARG A 41 -20.40 1.98 15.31
C ARG A 41 -21.53 2.09 16.34
N ALA A 42 -21.92 3.31 16.72
CA ALA A 42 -23.05 3.51 17.59
C ALA A 42 -24.36 3.19 16.86
N ILE A 43 -24.52 3.69 15.63
CA ILE A 43 -25.70 3.40 14.80
C ILE A 43 -25.85 1.90 14.54
N ALA A 44 -24.76 1.20 14.19
CA ALA A 44 -24.79 -0.25 13.99
C ALA A 44 -25.23 -1.04 15.23
N ARG A 45 -24.91 -0.56 16.43
CA ARG A 45 -25.37 -1.18 17.68
C ARG A 45 -26.85 -0.95 17.94
N ILE A 46 -27.38 0.21 17.52
CA ILE A 46 -28.80 0.57 17.70
C ILE A 46 -29.67 -0.17 16.68
N THR A 47 -29.27 -0.17 15.41
CA THR A 47 -30.11 -0.67 14.32
C THR A 47 -29.80 -2.11 13.91
N GLY A 48 -28.72 -2.70 14.42
CA GLY A 48 -28.25 -4.03 14.01
C GLY A 48 -27.66 -4.08 12.59
N VAL A 49 -27.67 -2.97 11.84
CA VAL A 49 -27.13 -2.90 10.49
C VAL A 49 -25.60 -2.81 10.55
N PRO A 50 -24.84 -3.66 9.83
CA PRO A 50 -23.39 -3.63 9.84
C PRO A 50 -22.83 -2.27 9.42
N ARG A 51 -21.75 -1.82 10.08
CA ARG A 51 -21.08 -0.54 9.76
C ARG A 51 -20.71 -0.41 8.27
N THR A 52 -20.29 -1.50 7.63
CA THR A 52 -19.92 -1.52 6.20
C THR A 52 -21.13 -1.23 5.31
N THR A 53 -22.28 -1.82 5.62
CA THR A 53 -23.56 -1.54 4.95
C THR A 53 -23.95 -0.08 5.12
N ILE A 54 -23.88 0.43 6.36
CA ILE A 54 -24.20 1.84 6.65
C ILE A 54 -23.32 2.77 5.81
N SER A 55 -22.00 2.56 5.82
CA SER A 55 -21.06 3.40 5.06
C SER A 55 -21.33 3.37 3.56
N ARG A 56 -21.73 2.21 3.01
CA ARG A 56 -22.08 2.08 1.59
C ARG A 56 -23.34 2.89 1.26
N HIS A 57 -24.41 2.75 2.03
CA HIS A 57 -25.64 3.51 1.80
C HIS A 57 -25.48 5.02 1.98
N VAL A 58 -24.59 5.46 2.86
CA VAL A 58 -24.26 6.89 2.98
C VAL A 58 -23.60 7.41 1.71
N LEU A 59 -22.63 6.67 1.16
CA LEU A 59 -21.93 7.05 -0.06
C LEU A 59 -22.86 6.98 -1.29
N ASP A 60 -23.58 5.87 -1.45
CA ASP A 60 -24.44 5.61 -2.61
C ASP A 60 -25.72 6.45 -2.57
N GLY A 61 -26.28 6.66 -1.38
CA GLY A 61 -27.53 7.38 -1.14
C GLY A 61 -27.36 8.87 -0.85
N GLY A 62 -26.12 9.36 -0.77
CA GLY A 62 -25.81 10.77 -0.52
C GLY A 62 -26.37 11.30 0.81
N TRP A 63 -26.40 10.47 1.85
CA TRP A 63 -26.98 10.87 3.14
C TRP A 63 -26.03 11.84 3.85
N ILE A 64 -26.51 13.06 4.11
CA ILE A 64 -25.69 14.14 4.67
C ILE A 64 -25.91 14.19 6.18
N ARG A 65 -24.81 14.17 6.93
CA ARG A 65 -24.85 14.43 8.38
C ARG A 65 -24.98 15.93 8.64
N PRO A 66 -25.66 16.33 9.73
CA PRO A 66 -25.65 17.72 10.16
C PRO A 66 -24.19 18.14 10.41
N GLN A 67 -23.80 19.31 9.89
CA GLN A 67 -22.41 19.78 9.96
C GLN A 67 -21.95 19.88 11.42
N GLY A 68 -20.75 19.36 11.71
CA GLY A 68 -20.22 19.26 13.07
C GLY A 68 -20.36 17.87 13.72
N GLY A 69 -20.85 16.86 12.99
CA GLY A 69 -20.80 15.48 13.48
C GLY A 69 -19.36 15.03 13.72
N ASP A 70 -19.09 14.48 14.91
CA ASP A 70 -17.80 13.93 15.32
C ASP A 70 -17.28 12.93 14.27
N VAL A 71 -16.41 13.40 13.38
CA VAL A 71 -15.56 12.51 12.59
C VAL A 71 -14.55 11.96 13.58
N PRO A 72 -14.59 10.66 13.92
CA PRO A 72 -13.66 10.12 14.89
C PRO A 72 -12.24 10.36 14.38
N PRO A 73 -11.30 10.77 15.24
CA PRO A 73 -9.91 10.92 14.84
C PRO A 73 -9.43 9.62 14.20
N LEU A 74 -8.63 9.75 13.13
CA LEU A 74 -8.05 8.60 12.47
C LEU A 74 -7.24 7.78 13.48
N SER A 75 -7.24 6.45 13.33
CA SER A 75 -6.32 5.64 14.12
C SER A 75 -4.88 5.99 13.76
N ALA A 76 -3.94 5.80 14.68
CA ALA A 76 -2.52 6.07 14.42
C ALA A 76 -2.00 5.34 13.16
N GLU A 77 -2.54 4.15 12.87
CA GLU A 77 -2.19 3.39 11.66
C GLU A 77 -2.82 3.98 10.38
N ALA A 78 -4.06 4.48 10.46
CA ALA A 78 -4.68 5.20 9.35
C ALA A 78 -3.95 6.52 9.05
N GLU A 79 -3.53 7.25 10.08
CA GLU A 79 -2.69 8.44 9.91
C GLU A 79 -1.35 8.12 9.26
N ARG A 80 -0.65 7.09 9.74
CA ARG A 80 0.62 6.66 9.13
C ARG A 80 0.45 6.33 7.65
N ARG A 81 -0.62 5.61 7.30
CA ARG A 81 -0.93 5.27 5.90
C ARG A 81 -1.23 6.51 5.07
N ALA A 82 -2.01 7.46 5.59
CA ALA A 82 -2.27 8.73 4.91
C ALA A 82 -0.97 9.51 4.66
N ARG A 83 -0.11 9.64 5.67
CA ARG A 83 1.20 10.31 5.54
C ARG A 83 2.11 9.62 4.52
N ARG A 84 2.12 8.28 4.49
CA ARG A 84 2.87 7.51 3.49
C ARG A 84 2.32 7.73 2.08
N GLY A 85 1.00 7.79 1.92
CA GLY A 85 0.36 8.11 0.63
C GLY A 85 0.80 9.47 0.10
N LEU A 86 0.70 10.51 0.93
CA LEU A 86 1.16 11.87 0.57
C LEU A 86 2.65 11.92 0.21
N LEU A 87 3.49 11.17 0.93
CA LEU A 87 4.91 11.08 0.60
C LEU A 87 5.11 10.39 -0.76
N ALA A 88 4.41 9.30 -1.02
CA ALA A 88 4.50 8.57 -2.28
C ALA A 88 4.07 9.45 -3.47
N GLU A 89 2.99 10.21 -3.33
CA GLU A 89 2.52 11.17 -4.34
C GLU A 89 3.57 12.23 -4.64
N ARG A 90 4.21 12.79 -3.61
CA ARG A 90 5.30 13.77 -3.78
C ARG A 90 6.51 13.18 -4.48
N VAL A 91 6.90 11.95 -4.13
CA VAL A 91 8.03 11.26 -4.76
C VAL A 91 7.72 10.96 -6.22
N LEU A 92 6.51 10.49 -6.52
CA LEU A 92 6.08 10.24 -7.90
C LEU A 92 6.12 11.51 -8.74
N ARG A 93 5.57 12.61 -8.21
CA ARG A 93 5.58 13.91 -8.92
C ARG A 93 7.00 14.40 -9.20
N ALA A 94 7.89 14.28 -8.22
CA ALA A 94 9.30 14.65 -8.42
C ALA A 94 9.99 13.78 -9.47
N ALA A 95 9.68 12.48 -9.50
CA ALA A 95 10.20 11.55 -10.51
C ALA A 95 9.69 11.89 -11.92
N GLU A 96 8.39 12.17 -12.07
CA GLU A 96 7.79 12.60 -13.34
C GLU A 96 8.43 13.90 -13.85
N ASP A 97 8.62 14.89 -12.97
CA ASP A 97 9.25 16.15 -13.35
C ASP A 97 10.71 15.95 -13.80
N LEU A 98 11.44 15.03 -13.17
CA LEU A 98 12.79 14.65 -13.61
C LEU A 98 12.77 13.97 -14.98
N VAL A 99 11.84 13.03 -15.21
CA VAL A 99 11.69 12.37 -16.52
C VAL A 99 11.39 13.39 -17.60
N ARG A 100 10.43 14.30 -17.39
CA ARG A 100 10.12 15.36 -18.36
C ARG A 100 11.32 16.23 -18.67
N ARG A 101 12.14 16.58 -17.66
CA ARG A 101 13.37 17.36 -17.88
C ARG A 101 14.38 16.61 -18.74
N VAL A 102 14.55 15.31 -18.52
CA VAL A 102 15.44 14.45 -19.31
C VAL A 102 14.92 14.32 -20.74
N GLU A 103 13.61 14.13 -20.93
CA GLU A 103 12.99 14.03 -22.25
C GLU A 103 13.11 15.32 -23.07
N LEU A 104 13.03 16.49 -22.41
CA LEU A 104 13.16 17.80 -23.05
C LEU A 104 14.61 18.21 -23.30
N ASP A 105 15.59 17.49 -22.74
CA ASP A 105 17.01 17.80 -22.92
C ASP A 105 17.58 17.04 -24.12
N PRO A 106 17.88 17.73 -25.24
CA PRO A 106 18.45 17.08 -26.42
C PRO A 106 19.86 16.51 -26.19
N SER A 107 20.54 16.93 -25.12
CA SER A 107 21.86 16.41 -24.73
C SER A 107 21.78 15.11 -23.91
N ALA A 108 20.59 14.76 -23.40
CA ALA A 108 20.34 13.58 -22.57
C ALA A 108 20.25 12.28 -23.39
N THR A 109 21.27 12.01 -24.20
CA THR A 109 21.41 10.76 -24.95
C THR A 109 21.83 9.61 -24.02
N PRO A 110 21.51 8.33 -24.36
CA PRO A 110 21.97 7.18 -23.58
C PRO A 110 23.50 7.13 -23.38
N ALA A 111 24.26 7.59 -24.39
CA ALA A 111 25.71 7.68 -24.33
C ALA A 111 26.19 8.76 -23.34
N ALA A 112 25.55 9.93 -23.33
CA ALA A 112 25.83 11.00 -22.37
C ALA A 112 25.51 10.55 -20.94
N PHE A 113 24.37 9.87 -20.73
CA PHE A 113 24.00 9.31 -19.43
C PHE A 113 25.02 8.27 -18.93
N THR A 114 25.42 7.34 -19.81
CA THR A 114 26.46 6.33 -19.49
C THR A 114 27.78 7.00 -19.10
N ARG A 115 28.19 8.04 -19.83
CA ARG A 115 29.39 8.82 -19.52
C ARG A 115 29.27 9.51 -18.15
N ALA A 116 28.14 10.14 -17.86
CA ALA A 116 27.88 10.81 -16.59
C ALA A 116 27.94 9.83 -15.40
N VAL A 117 27.30 8.66 -15.52
CA VAL A 117 27.33 7.60 -14.48
C VAL A 117 28.77 7.12 -14.22
N ARG A 118 29.58 6.94 -15.28
CA ARG A 118 31.01 6.56 -15.12
C ARG A 118 31.80 7.64 -14.39
N ILE A 119 31.62 8.91 -14.75
CA ILE A 119 32.29 10.04 -14.08
C ILE A 119 31.87 10.09 -12.61
N LEU A 120 30.59 9.97 -12.31
CA LEU A 120 30.08 9.95 -10.94
C LEU A 120 30.68 8.80 -10.11
N ALA A 121 30.78 7.60 -10.68
CA ALA A 121 31.40 6.46 -10.02
C ALA A 121 32.91 6.67 -9.76
N LEU A 122 33.62 7.36 -10.67
CA LEU A 122 35.01 7.74 -10.46
C LEU A 122 35.14 8.79 -9.34
N VAL A 123 34.30 9.82 -9.34
CA VAL A 123 34.26 10.85 -8.28
C VAL A 123 33.99 10.21 -6.93
N GLN A 124 32.99 9.35 -6.81
CA GLN A 124 32.69 8.62 -5.56
C GLN A 124 33.84 7.75 -5.06
N ARG A 125 34.70 7.25 -5.95
CA ARG A 125 35.91 6.50 -5.58
C ARG A 125 37.02 7.41 -5.08
N LEU A 126 37.13 8.61 -5.64
CA LEU A 126 38.10 9.62 -5.24
C LEU A 126 37.70 10.31 -3.93
N ASP A 127 36.39 10.54 -3.72
CA ASP A 127 35.83 11.11 -2.49
C ASP A 127 35.82 10.13 -1.32
N ARG A 128 36.07 8.85 -1.56
CA ARG A 128 36.15 7.85 -0.48
C ARG A 128 37.51 8.00 0.20
N PRO A 129 37.60 8.49 1.45
CA PRO A 129 38.87 8.47 2.18
C PRO A 129 39.35 7.02 2.24
N GLY A 130 40.62 6.79 1.89
CA GLY A 130 41.20 5.48 1.62
C GLY A 130 40.77 4.41 2.62
N MET A 131 39.78 3.61 2.23
CA MET A 131 39.35 2.48 3.05
C MET A 131 40.55 1.52 3.12
N PRO A 132 41.03 1.15 4.32
CA PRO A 132 42.13 0.20 4.43
C PRO A 132 41.72 -1.07 3.72
N ARG A 133 42.53 -1.51 2.75
CA ARG A 133 42.37 -2.79 2.06
C ARG A 133 42.29 -3.86 3.13
N SER A 134 41.08 -4.41 3.33
CA SER A 134 40.83 -5.53 4.23
C SER A 134 41.87 -6.60 3.92
N ARG A 135 42.82 -6.79 4.85
CA ARG A 135 43.84 -7.83 4.71
C ARG A 135 43.10 -9.16 4.79
N VAL A 136 42.97 -9.78 3.63
CA VAL A 136 42.88 -11.23 3.39
C VAL A 136 42.62 -12.02 4.67
N SER A 137 41.37 -12.42 4.88
CA SER A 137 41.05 -13.46 5.85
C SER A 137 41.72 -14.75 5.35
N ARG A 138 42.90 -15.06 5.88
CA ARG A 138 43.59 -16.33 5.61
C ARG A 138 42.67 -17.47 6.08
N PRO A 139 42.37 -18.47 5.24
CA PRO A 139 41.67 -19.65 5.72
C PRO A 139 42.57 -20.35 6.76
N ARG A 140 42.05 -20.47 7.98
CA ARG A 140 42.67 -21.22 9.07
C ARG A 140 42.61 -22.70 8.67
N ARG A 141 43.74 -23.25 8.20
CA ARG A 141 43.88 -24.70 7.98
C ARG A 141 43.56 -25.42 9.28
N VAL A 142 42.43 -26.13 9.33
CA VAL A 142 42.14 -27.09 10.38
C VAL A 142 43.07 -28.29 10.14
N ARG A 143 43.89 -28.62 11.15
CA ARG A 143 44.73 -29.81 11.14
C ARG A 143 43.84 -31.05 11.20
N VAL A 144 44.13 -32.00 10.33
CA VAL A 144 43.62 -33.38 10.37
C VAL A 144 44.06 -34.05 11.67
N SER A 145 43.14 -34.67 12.41
CA SER A 145 43.45 -35.75 13.35
C SER A 145 42.94 -37.07 12.78
N VAL A 146 43.85 -37.87 12.22
CA VAL A 146 43.62 -39.30 11.99
C VAL A 146 43.66 -39.99 13.37
N GLY A 147 42.56 -40.66 13.73
CA GLY A 147 42.44 -41.43 14.96
C GLY A 147 41.96 -42.84 14.65
N LYS A 148 42.75 -43.82 15.10
CA LYS A 148 42.67 -45.28 15.02
C LYS A 148 41.27 -45.91 15.13
#